data_AF-A0A0G0PZA1-F1
#
_entry.id   AF-A0A0G0PZA1-F1
#
_cell.length_a   1.000
_cell.length_b   1.000
_cell.length_c   1.000
_cell.angle_alpha   90.00
_cell.angle_beta   90.00
_cell.angle_gamma   90.00
#
_symmetry.space_group_name_H-M   'P 1'
#
loop_
_entity.id
_entity.type
_entity.pdbx_description
1 polymer ?
#
loop_
_entity_poly.entity_id
_entity_poly.type
_entity_poly.pdbx_seq_one_letter_code
_entity_poly.pdbx_strand_id
1 'polypeptide(L)'
;MKNEKNLKICKVIFSFSFLVFLFLISANFVFAQWGQPSGSWGQPSGNSNSISNFINSSDFVALATNIANWIFTIALPIAVIMIIWSGILFLTAGGQDDKVTTARKALTWSIVGLVVILLAKSFPGIISNLIGADTGNLTSNDIVNIFDRAANYLFTFTIILAVIVFIWNGILFMTSGGQDQKITTARKALTWALVGVVIAIASKGIIMIVISLLRR
;
A
#
# COMPACT_ATOMS: atom_id res chain seq x y z
N MET A 1 18.06 -22.43 30.80
CA MET A 1 17.45 -22.75 29.48
C MET A 1 16.80 -21.56 28.74
N LYS A 2 16.36 -20.48 29.39
CA LYS A 2 15.72 -19.32 28.72
C LYS A 2 16.70 -18.43 27.92
N ASN A 3 17.95 -18.30 28.38
CA ASN A 3 18.97 -17.48 27.73
C ASN A 3 19.48 -18.04 26.39
N GLU A 4 19.58 -19.36 26.23
CA GLU A 4 20.03 -19.95 24.96
C GLU A 4 19.03 -19.78 23.81
N LYS A 5 17.72 -19.84 24.11
CA LYS A 5 16.67 -19.62 23.10
C LYS A 5 16.67 -18.16 22.62
N ASN A 6 16.82 -17.21 23.53
CA ASN A 6 16.91 -15.78 23.20
C ASN A 6 18.18 -15.45 22.40
N LEU A 7 19.29 -16.14 22.68
CA LEU A 7 20.55 -15.97 21.95
C LEU A 7 20.46 -16.48 20.51
N LYS A 8 19.79 -17.62 20.27
CA LYS A 8 19.54 -18.15 18.92
C LYS A 8 18.67 -17.21 18.09
N ILE A 9 17.64 -16.62 18.71
CA ILE A 9 16.76 -15.64 18.05
C ILE A 9 17.51 -14.36 17.68
N CYS A 10 18.35 -13.81 18.58
CA CYS A 10 19.19 -12.65 18.25
C CYS A 10 20.18 -12.94 17.11
N LYS A 11 20.80 -14.13 17.07
CA LYS A 11 21.69 -14.52 15.97
C LYS A 11 20.97 -14.62 14.62
N VAL A 12 19.73 -15.12 14.61
CA VAL A 12 18.91 -15.21 13.40
C VAL A 12 18.49 -13.81 12.93
N ILE A 13 18.05 -12.93 13.83
CA ILE A 13 17.67 -11.55 13.50
C ILE A 13 18.88 -10.77 12.94
N PHE A 14 20.05 -10.90 13.58
CA PHE A 14 21.27 -10.24 13.12
C PHE A 14 21.74 -10.78 11.76
N SER A 15 21.71 -12.10 11.58
CA SER A 15 22.09 -12.73 10.30
C SER A 15 21.12 -12.38 9.17
N PHE A 16 19.83 -12.26 9.46
CA PHE A 16 18.82 -11.92 8.45
C PHE A 16 18.89 -10.44 8.07
N SER A 17 19.07 -9.53 9.04
CA SER A 17 19.31 -8.11 8.78
C SER A 17 20.58 -7.88 7.96
N PHE A 18 21.64 -8.65 8.19
CA PHE A 18 22.87 -8.59 7.40
C PHE A 18 22.68 -9.08 5.95
N LEU A 19 21.85 -10.11 5.75
CA LEU A 19 21.51 -10.64 4.43
C LEU A 19 20.61 -9.66 3.65
N VAL A 20 19.66 -9.02 4.33
CA VAL A 20 18.85 -7.92 3.75
C VAL A 20 19.74 -6.74 3.38
N PHE A 21 20.71 -6.38 4.21
CA PHE A 21 21.67 -5.30 3.90
C PHE A 21 22.54 -5.62 2.68
N LEU A 22 23.04 -6.85 2.55
CA LEU A 22 23.77 -7.31 1.37
C LEU A 22 22.89 -7.33 0.10
N PHE A 23 21.62 -7.72 0.24
CA PHE A 23 20.64 -7.70 -0.86
C PHE A 23 20.28 -6.27 -1.28
N LEU A 24 20.23 -5.32 -0.35
CA LEU A 24 20.02 -3.90 -0.67
C LEU A 24 21.22 -3.29 -1.41
N ILE A 25 22.46 -3.69 -1.07
CA ILE A 25 23.65 -3.27 -1.82
C ILE A 25 23.62 -3.85 -3.24
N SER A 26 23.24 -5.12 -3.43
CA SER A 26 23.17 -5.74 -4.76
C SER A 26 21.97 -5.28 -5.61
N ALA A 27 20.84 -4.92 -4.99
CA ALA A 27 19.69 -4.35 -5.69
C ALA A 27 20.04 -3.02 -6.39
N ASN A 28 20.93 -2.21 -5.81
CA ASN A 28 21.45 -1.02 -6.48
C ASN A 28 22.23 -1.34 -7.76
N PHE A 29 22.87 -2.50 -7.87
CA PHE A 29 23.59 -2.93 -9.09
C PHE A 29 22.67 -3.55 -10.15
N VAL A 30 21.56 -4.18 -9.77
CA VAL A 30 20.64 -4.83 -10.73
C VAL A 30 19.69 -3.83 -11.39
N PHE A 31 19.18 -2.82 -10.66
CA PHE A 31 18.29 -1.81 -11.22
C PHE A 31 19.02 -0.72 -12.03
N ALA A 32 20.35 -0.63 -11.94
CA ALA A 32 21.17 0.27 -12.77
C ALA A 32 21.42 -0.27 -14.20
N GLN A 33 21.07 -1.53 -14.50
CA GLN A 33 21.37 -2.15 -15.79
C GLN A 33 20.14 -2.56 -16.63
N TRP A 34 18.91 -2.30 -16.15
CA TRP A 34 17.69 -2.55 -16.93
C TRP A 34 16.66 -1.41 -16.79
N GLY A 35 16.93 -0.32 -17.53
CA GLY A 35 16.04 0.80 -17.83
C GLY A 35 16.83 2.11 -17.96
N GLN A 36 17.11 2.70 -19.12
CA GLN A 36 16.48 2.65 -20.45
C GLN A 36 17.56 2.57 -21.56
N PRO A 37 17.33 1.89 -22.70
CA PRO A 37 18.05 2.22 -23.91
C PRO A 37 17.66 3.65 -24.34
N SER A 38 18.62 4.57 -24.29
CA SER A 38 18.53 5.92 -24.84
C SER A 38 18.53 5.88 -26.36
N GLY A 39 17.40 5.44 -26.93
CA GLY A 39 17.11 5.55 -28.35
C GLY A 39 16.07 6.64 -28.60
N SER A 40 16.48 7.91 -28.59
CA SER A 40 15.75 8.99 -29.25
C SER A 40 16.73 10.02 -29.78
N TRP A 41 17.20 9.78 -31.01
CA TRP A 41 17.90 10.78 -31.80
C TRP A 41 16.89 11.83 -32.26
N GLY A 42 16.85 12.98 -31.59
CA GLY A 42 16.27 14.20 -32.15
C GLY A 42 15.43 15.04 -31.19
N GLN A 43 16.08 15.92 -30.42
CA GLN A 43 15.60 17.28 -30.23
C GLN A 43 16.75 18.18 -29.75
N PRO A 44 17.18 19.19 -30.55
CA PRO A 44 18.25 20.09 -30.14
C PRO A 44 17.73 21.18 -29.21
N SER A 45 18.46 21.35 -28.11
CA SER A 45 18.87 22.63 -27.52
C SER A 45 17.83 23.75 -27.42
N GLY A 46 17.19 23.84 -26.27
CA GLY A 46 16.76 25.10 -25.66
C GLY A 46 17.48 25.30 -24.34
N ASN A 47 18.78 25.61 -24.37
CA ASN A 47 19.47 26.07 -23.18
C ASN A 47 19.21 27.57 -22.97
N SER A 48 18.41 27.89 -21.96
CA SER A 48 18.51 29.18 -21.27
C SER A 48 18.60 28.89 -19.77
N ASN A 49 19.85 28.83 -19.32
CA ASN A 49 20.26 28.88 -17.93
C ASN A 49 19.52 29.97 -17.13
N SER A 50 19.50 29.76 -15.82
CA SER A 50 19.54 30.78 -14.75
C SER A 50 18.20 31.14 -14.09
N ILE A 51 17.96 30.46 -12.96
CA ILE A 51 17.25 30.95 -11.77
C ILE A 51 15.71 30.86 -11.76
N SER A 52 15.03 30.66 -12.90
CA SER A 52 13.56 30.53 -12.90
C SER A 52 13.03 29.11 -12.62
N ASN A 53 13.87 28.08 -12.62
CA ASN A 53 13.45 26.67 -12.44
C ASN A 53 13.54 26.14 -11.00
N PHE A 54 13.95 26.94 -10.02
CA PHE A 54 14.03 26.50 -8.61
C PHE A 54 12.65 26.35 -7.93
N ILE A 55 11.56 26.64 -8.64
CA ILE A 55 10.18 26.39 -8.21
C ILE A 55 9.38 25.72 -9.34
N ASN A 56 10.01 24.88 -10.17
CA ASN A 56 9.23 23.96 -10.98
C ASN A 56 8.73 22.84 -10.08
N SER A 57 7.42 22.83 -9.84
CA SER A 57 6.72 21.79 -9.09
C SER A 57 7.03 20.38 -9.63
N SER A 58 7.43 20.23 -10.90
CA SER A 58 7.86 18.98 -11.50
C SER A 58 9.15 18.41 -10.89
N ASP A 59 10.15 19.23 -10.53
CA ASP A 59 11.40 18.73 -9.94
C ASP A 59 11.19 18.35 -8.47
N PHE A 60 10.37 19.11 -7.73
CA PHE A 60 9.99 18.75 -6.36
C PHE A 60 9.13 17.49 -6.33
N VAL A 61 8.18 17.35 -7.25
CA VAL A 61 7.33 16.15 -7.36
C VAL A 61 8.14 14.93 -7.81
N ALA A 62 9.09 15.09 -8.74
CA ALA A 62 10.00 14.02 -9.14
C ALA A 62 10.90 13.57 -7.98
N LEU A 63 11.46 14.52 -7.24
CA LEU A 63 12.30 14.23 -6.07
C LEU A 63 11.49 13.57 -4.96
N ALA A 64 10.28 14.06 -4.67
CA ALA A 64 9.36 13.43 -3.73
C ALA A 64 8.94 12.02 -4.16
N THR A 65 8.71 11.80 -5.47
CA THR A 65 8.36 10.49 -6.02
C THR A 65 9.53 9.52 -5.94
N ASN A 66 10.76 9.97 -6.20
CA ASN A 66 11.95 9.14 -6.06
C ASN A 66 12.23 8.78 -4.60
N ILE A 67 12.11 9.72 -3.67
CA ILE A 67 12.24 9.45 -2.23
C ILE A 67 11.15 8.48 -1.76
N ALA A 68 9.91 8.68 -2.21
CA ALA A 68 8.81 7.77 -1.92
C ALA A 68 9.11 6.37 -2.47
N ASN A 69 9.50 6.22 -3.75
CA ASN A 69 9.84 4.92 -4.34
C ASN A 69 11.01 4.22 -3.63
N TRP A 70 12.00 4.99 -3.16
CA TRP A 70 13.08 4.45 -2.37
C TRP A 70 12.60 3.96 -0.99
N ILE A 71 11.75 4.75 -0.30
CA ILE A 71 11.16 4.31 0.98
C ILE A 71 10.27 3.08 0.80
N PHE A 72 9.55 2.97 -0.33
CA PHE A 72 8.74 1.81 -0.68
C PHE A 72 9.55 0.53 -0.82
N THR A 73 10.68 0.65 -1.52
CA THR A 73 11.58 -0.49 -1.79
C THR A 73 12.15 -1.07 -0.50
N ILE A 74 12.38 -0.23 0.51
CA ILE A 74 12.90 -0.64 1.82
C ILE A 74 11.77 -1.05 2.78
N ALA A 75 10.64 -0.34 2.75
CA ALA A 75 9.54 -0.56 3.69
C ALA A 75 8.78 -1.87 3.43
N LEU A 76 8.66 -2.31 2.16
CA LEU A 76 8.02 -3.59 1.81
C LEU A 76 8.68 -4.81 2.47
N PRO A 77 10.00 -5.06 2.32
CA PRO A 77 10.65 -6.18 2.98
C PRO A 77 10.61 -6.06 4.50
N ILE A 78 10.74 -4.85 5.07
CA ILE A 78 10.62 -4.63 6.51
C ILE A 78 9.22 -5.00 7.02
N ALA A 79 8.16 -4.61 6.30
CA ALA A 79 6.79 -4.95 6.66
C ALA A 79 6.57 -6.47 6.69
N VAL A 80 7.10 -7.20 5.71
CA VAL A 80 7.03 -8.67 5.68
C VAL A 80 7.74 -9.30 6.88
N ILE A 81 8.92 -8.79 7.25
CA ILE A 81 9.67 -9.27 8.43
C ILE A 81 8.86 -9.05 9.71
N MET A 82 8.24 -7.88 9.86
CA MET A 82 7.42 -7.54 11.03
C MET A 82 6.18 -8.43 11.14
N ILE A 83 5.55 -8.78 10.01
CA ILE A 83 4.43 -9.73 9.96
C ILE A 83 4.89 -11.13 10.40
N ILE A 84 6.03 -11.61 9.89
CA ILE A 84 6.60 -12.91 10.28
C ILE A 84 6.94 -12.93 11.78
N TRP A 85 7.56 -11.86 12.29
CA TRP A 85 7.93 -11.74 13.70
C TRP A 85 6.70 -11.75 14.61
N SER A 86 5.64 -11.03 14.24
CA SER A 86 4.36 -11.06 14.94
C SER A 86 3.75 -12.47 14.94
N GLY A 87 3.82 -13.19 13.82
CA GLY A 87 3.36 -14.58 13.72
C GLY A 87 4.09 -15.52 14.67
N ILE A 88 5.43 -15.44 14.73
CA ILE A 88 6.24 -16.23 15.66
C ILE A 88 5.91 -15.86 17.12
N LEU A 89 5.71 -14.58 17.42
CA LEU A 89 5.33 -14.13 18.76
C LEU A 89 3.95 -14.69 19.16
N PHE A 90 3.02 -14.79 18.21
CA PHE A 90 1.70 -15.37 18.44
C PHE A 90 1.77 -16.88 18.73
N LEU A 91 2.56 -17.63 17.95
CA LEU A 91 2.78 -19.07 18.14
C LEU A 91 3.51 -19.39 19.45
N THR A 92 4.41 -18.52 19.88
CA THR A 92 5.20 -18.70 21.12
C THR A 92 4.55 -18.12 22.37
N ALA A 93 3.41 -17.44 22.24
CA ALA A 93 2.70 -16.82 23.36
C ALA A 93 2.10 -17.84 24.35
N GLY A 94 1.80 -19.07 23.89
CA GLY A 94 1.41 -20.18 24.77
C GLY A 94 0.22 -19.89 25.68
N GLY A 95 -0.70 -19.00 25.27
CA GLY A 95 -1.87 -18.60 26.06
C GLY A 95 -1.65 -17.48 27.08
N GLN A 96 -0.45 -16.87 27.17
CA GLN A 96 -0.24 -15.67 27.99
C GLN A 96 -0.87 -14.44 27.30
N ASP A 97 -1.94 -13.89 27.88
CA ASP A 97 -2.71 -12.78 27.31
C ASP A 97 -1.87 -11.55 26.93
N ASP A 98 -0.82 -11.24 27.71
CA ASP A 98 0.08 -10.11 27.42
C ASP A 98 0.85 -10.30 26.11
N LYS A 99 1.37 -11.50 25.88
CA LYS A 99 2.14 -11.81 24.66
C LYS A 99 1.25 -11.90 23.44
N VAL A 100 0.07 -12.47 23.60
CA VAL A 100 -0.94 -12.55 22.55
C VAL A 100 -1.40 -11.15 22.15
N THR A 101 -1.64 -10.27 23.12
CA THR A 101 -2.04 -8.87 22.86
C THR A 101 -0.93 -8.09 22.17
N THR A 102 0.32 -8.29 22.59
CA THR A 102 1.49 -7.66 21.95
C THR A 102 1.65 -8.13 20.50
N ALA A 103 1.51 -9.44 20.24
CA ALA A 103 1.56 -9.98 18.88
C ALA A 103 0.45 -9.41 17.98
N ARG A 104 -0.78 -9.30 18.50
CA ARG A 104 -1.91 -8.70 17.77
C ARG A 104 -1.67 -7.23 17.42
N LYS A 105 -1.15 -6.44 18.36
CA LYS A 105 -0.79 -5.05 18.11
C LYS A 105 0.29 -4.97 17.03
N ALA A 106 1.36 -5.75 17.16
CA ALA A 106 2.44 -5.78 16.17
C ALA A 106 1.91 -6.16 14.77
N LEU A 107 1.02 -7.14 14.66
CA LEU A 107 0.39 -7.54 13.39
C LEU A 107 -0.43 -6.39 12.80
N THR A 108 -1.29 -5.78 13.62
CA THR A 108 -2.19 -4.71 13.18
C THR A 108 -1.39 -3.51 12.69
N TRP A 109 -0.39 -3.06 13.44
CA TRP A 109 0.48 -1.96 13.05
C TRP A 109 1.29 -2.25 11.79
N SER A 110 1.76 -3.49 11.61
CA SER A 110 2.50 -3.88 10.40
C SER A 110 1.61 -3.82 9.17
N ILE A 111 0.37 -4.31 9.27
CA ILE A 111 -0.54 -4.29 8.12
C ILE A 111 -1.08 -2.89 7.85
N VAL A 112 -1.39 -2.10 8.89
CA VAL A 112 -1.76 -0.69 8.72
C VAL A 112 -0.61 0.07 8.05
N GLY A 113 0.64 -0.17 8.44
CA GLY A 113 1.81 0.40 7.76
C GLY A 113 1.86 0.02 6.28
N LEU A 114 1.63 -1.25 5.95
CA LEU A 114 1.58 -1.73 4.56
C LEU A 114 0.44 -1.08 3.76
N VAL A 115 -0.72 -0.90 4.37
CA VAL A 115 -1.88 -0.23 3.77
C VAL A 115 -1.58 1.26 3.50
N VAL A 116 -0.97 1.96 4.45
CA VAL A 116 -0.56 3.37 4.30
C VAL A 116 0.48 3.53 3.19
N ILE A 117 1.38 2.57 3.09
CA ILE A 117 2.37 2.47 2.01
C ILE A 117 1.63 2.36 0.65
N LEU A 118 0.73 1.40 0.48
CA LEU A 118 -0.03 1.26 -0.78
C LEU A 118 -0.84 2.53 -1.13
N LEU A 119 -1.37 3.22 -0.12
CA LEU A 119 -2.03 4.52 -0.26
C LEU A 119 -1.09 5.62 -0.77
N ALA A 120 0.08 5.75 -0.15
CA ALA A 120 1.05 6.77 -0.52
C ALA A 120 1.54 6.59 -1.97
N LYS A 121 1.59 5.36 -2.49
CA LYS A 121 1.90 5.11 -3.92
C LYS A 121 0.81 5.62 -4.87
N SER A 122 -0.44 5.65 -4.42
CA SER A 122 -1.58 6.12 -5.22
C SER A 122 -1.66 7.65 -5.26
N PHE A 123 -1.01 8.34 -4.33
CA PHE A 123 -1.09 9.79 -4.13
C PHE A 123 -0.47 10.66 -5.24
N PRO A 124 0.70 10.34 -5.81
CA PRO A 124 1.29 11.13 -6.91
C PRO A 124 0.43 11.17 -8.17
N GLY A 125 -0.32 10.08 -8.45
CA GLY A 125 -1.30 10.05 -9.53
C GLY A 125 -2.43 11.05 -9.32
N ILE A 126 -2.75 11.43 -8.09
CA ILE A 126 -3.78 12.44 -7.78
C ILE A 126 -3.29 13.83 -8.20
N ILE A 127 -2.04 14.14 -7.88
CA ILE A 127 -1.46 15.47 -8.06
C ILE A 127 -1.26 15.74 -9.56
N SER A 128 -0.75 14.75 -10.32
CA SER A 128 -0.60 14.90 -11.76
C SER A 128 -1.94 15.02 -12.50
N ASN A 129 -2.98 14.30 -12.04
CA ASN A 129 -4.32 14.39 -12.62
C ASN A 129 -5.09 15.67 -12.23
N LEU A 130 -4.76 16.29 -11.10
CA LEU A 130 -5.38 17.53 -10.63
C LEU A 130 -4.72 18.77 -11.27
N ILE A 131 -3.40 18.73 -11.49
CA ILE A 131 -2.63 19.82 -12.10
C ILE A 131 -2.62 19.72 -13.63
N GLY A 132 -2.69 18.52 -14.20
CA GLY A 132 -2.77 18.29 -15.65
C GLY A 132 -4.18 18.27 -16.24
N ALA A 133 -5.20 18.70 -15.48
CA ALA A 133 -6.55 18.88 -16.02
C ALA A 133 -6.59 20.15 -16.87
N ASP A 134 -6.27 20.02 -18.16
CA ASP A 134 -6.46 21.04 -19.19
C ASP A 134 -7.86 21.64 -19.06
N THR A 135 -7.93 22.84 -18.51
CA THR A 135 -9.17 23.57 -18.22
C THR A 135 -9.69 24.25 -19.49
N GLY A 136 -9.80 23.51 -20.59
CA GLY A 136 -10.02 24.09 -21.92
C GLY A 136 -11.19 23.54 -22.73
N ASN A 137 -11.66 22.32 -22.48
CA ASN A 137 -12.83 21.81 -23.20
C ASN A 137 -13.45 20.61 -22.45
N LEU A 138 -14.61 20.81 -21.81
CA LEU A 138 -15.36 19.73 -21.17
C LEU A 138 -16.11 18.94 -22.26
N THR A 139 -15.45 17.95 -22.83
CA THR A 139 -16.13 16.99 -23.70
C THR A 139 -16.93 16.01 -22.84
N SER A 140 -17.94 15.33 -23.41
CA SER A 140 -18.72 14.30 -22.71
C SER A 140 -17.84 13.18 -22.12
N ASN A 141 -16.63 13.00 -22.66
CA ASN A 141 -15.64 12.05 -22.16
C ASN A 141 -14.99 12.52 -20.84
N ASP A 142 -14.83 13.82 -20.62
CA ASP A 142 -14.19 14.37 -19.42
C ASP A 142 -15.10 14.23 -18.20
N ILE A 143 -16.41 14.42 -18.38
CA ILE A 143 -17.40 14.20 -17.34
C ILE A 143 -17.32 12.74 -16.88
N VAL A 144 -17.35 11.79 -17.81
CA VAL A 144 -17.20 10.36 -17.53
C VAL A 144 -15.88 10.04 -16.83
N ASN A 145 -14.77 10.65 -17.28
CA ASN A 145 -13.46 10.45 -16.69
C ASN A 145 -13.37 10.98 -15.25
N ILE A 146 -14.02 12.10 -14.94
CA ILE A 146 -14.10 12.64 -13.58
C ILE A 146 -14.89 11.69 -12.67
N PHE A 147 -16.02 11.16 -13.14
CA PHE A 147 -16.81 10.18 -12.39
C PHE A 147 -16.03 8.87 -12.16
N ASP A 148 -15.32 8.35 -13.17
CA ASP A 148 -14.51 7.14 -13.01
C ASP A 148 -13.33 7.36 -12.06
N ARG A 149 -12.68 8.53 -12.13
CA ARG A 149 -11.64 8.93 -11.16
C ARG A 149 -12.20 8.98 -9.74
N ALA A 150 -13.32 9.67 -9.52
CA ALA A 150 -13.97 9.75 -8.22
C ALA A 150 -14.37 8.36 -7.69
N ALA A 151 -14.95 7.51 -8.53
CA ALA A 151 -15.30 6.14 -8.20
C ALA A 151 -14.06 5.29 -7.84
N ASN A 152 -12.96 5.43 -8.58
CA ASN A 152 -11.69 4.77 -8.29
C ASN A 152 -11.09 5.18 -6.93
N TYR A 153 -11.21 6.45 -6.55
CA TYR A 153 -10.79 6.91 -5.22
C TYR A 153 -11.62 6.31 -4.10
N LEU A 154 -12.95 6.36 -4.23
CA LEU A 154 -13.86 5.76 -3.25
C LEU A 154 -13.63 4.25 -3.13
N PHE A 155 -13.39 3.58 -4.25
CA PHE A 155 -13.08 2.16 -4.29
C PHE A 155 -11.78 1.82 -3.54
N THR A 156 -10.72 2.61 -3.79
CA THR A 156 -9.44 2.44 -3.10
C THR A 156 -9.60 2.61 -1.60
N PHE A 157 -10.29 3.67 -1.16
CA PHE A 157 -10.58 3.93 0.26
C PHE A 157 -11.40 2.80 0.89
N THR A 158 -12.38 2.25 0.15
CA THR A 158 -13.21 1.13 0.60
C THR A 158 -12.38 -0.15 0.80
N ILE A 159 -11.45 -0.46 -0.10
CA ILE A 159 -10.55 -1.61 0.05
C ILE A 159 -9.72 -1.49 1.32
N ILE A 160 -9.21 -0.30 1.62
CA ILE A 160 -8.36 -0.05 2.78
C ILE A 160 -9.15 -0.25 4.08
N LEU A 161 -10.35 0.32 4.15
CA LEU A 161 -11.25 0.08 5.27
C LEU A 161 -11.62 -1.40 5.40
N ALA A 162 -11.90 -2.06 4.28
CA ALA A 162 -12.19 -3.49 4.27
C ALA A 162 -11.01 -4.28 4.87
N VAL A 163 -9.78 -4.05 4.41
CA VAL A 163 -8.58 -4.73 4.94
C VAL A 163 -8.48 -4.56 6.47
N ILE A 164 -8.67 -3.34 6.99
CA ILE A 164 -8.64 -3.07 8.43
C ILE A 164 -9.72 -3.87 9.17
N VAL A 165 -10.95 -3.87 8.65
CA VAL A 165 -12.07 -4.60 9.22
C VAL A 165 -11.83 -6.12 9.16
N PHE A 166 -11.27 -6.64 8.07
CA PHE A 166 -10.93 -8.06 7.94
C PHE A 166 -9.90 -8.50 8.99
N ILE A 167 -8.88 -7.68 9.24
CA ILE A 167 -7.83 -7.99 10.22
C ILE A 167 -8.39 -7.95 11.64
N TRP A 168 -9.14 -6.91 11.96
CA TRP A 168 -9.75 -6.78 13.28
C TRP A 168 -10.70 -7.95 13.56
N ASN A 169 -11.50 -8.34 12.56
CA ASN A 169 -12.38 -9.51 12.67
C ASN A 169 -11.62 -10.83 12.80
N GLY A 170 -10.54 -11.03 12.04
CA GLY A 170 -9.70 -12.22 12.15
C GLY A 170 -9.10 -12.37 13.54
N ILE A 171 -8.59 -11.27 14.11
CA ILE A 171 -8.11 -11.24 15.49
C ILE A 171 -9.26 -11.56 16.45
N LEU A 172 -10.37 -10.84 16.35
CA LEU A 172 -11.55 -11.01 17.22
C LEU A 172 -12.03 -12.47 17.22
N PHE A 173 -12.10 -13.10 16.05
CA PHE A 173 -12.50 -14.50 15.88
C PHE A 173 -11.53 -15.44 16.62
N MET A 174 -10.22 -15.26 16.47
CA MET A 174 -9.21 -16.05 17.20
C MET A 174 -9.25 -15.81 18.72
N THR A 175 -9.70 -14.62 19.17
CA THR A 175 -9.81 -14.28 20.61
C THR A 175 -11.09 -14.79 21.26
N SER A 176 -12.06 -15.27 20.47
CA SER A 176 -13.43 -15.40 20.94
C SER A 176 -13.60 -16.51 21.98
N GLY A 177 -12.66 -17.44 22.10
CA GLY A 177 -12.66 -18.47 23.15
C GLY A 177 -13.93 -19.33 23.17
N GLY A 178 -14.66 -19.43 22.06
CA GLY A 178 -15.95 -20.11 21.97
C GLY A 178 -17.17 -19.31 22.45
N GLN A 179 -17.03 -18.04 22.84
CA GLN A 179 -18.18 -17.19 23.17
C GLN A 179 -18.96 -16.83 21.89
N ASP A 180 -20.19 -17.33 21.76
CA ASP A 180 -21.06 -17.13 20.59
C ASP A 180 -21.24 -15.65 20.21
N GLN A 181 -21.24 -14.76 21.20
CA GLN A 181 -21.43 -13.33 20.99
C GLN A 181 -20.28 -12.70 20.18
N LYS A 182 -19.01 -13.02 20.48
CA LYS A 182 -17.85 -12.47 19.77
C LYS A 182 -17.72 -13.04 18.36
N ILE A 183 -18.04 -14.33 18.20
CA ILE A 183 -18.10 -14.99 16.90
C ILE A 183 -19.19 -14.36 16.03
N THR A 184 -20.37 -14.06 16.60
CA THR A 184 -21.48 -13.43 15.88
C THR A 184 -21.14 -12.00 15.46
N THR A 185 -20.49 -11.22 16.33
CA THR A 185 -19.99 -9.88 15.97
C THR A 185 -18.99 -9.94 14.83
N ALA A 186 -18.02 -10.86 14.90
CA ALA A 186 -17.03 -11.04 13.85
C ALA A 186 -17.68 -11.43 12.51
N ARG A 187 -18.66 -12.35 12.54
CA ARG A 187 -19.43 -12.75 11.35
C ARG A 187 -20.20 -11.58 10.76
N LYS A 188 -20.94 -10.81 11.58
CA LYS A 188 -21.70 -9.64 11.11
C LYS A 188 -20.78 -8.61 10.46
N ALA A 189 -19.67 -8.28 11.11
CA ALA A 189 -18.73 -7.31 10.58
C ALA A 189 -18.04 -7.80 9.28
N LEU A 190 -17.74 -9.10 9.17
CA LEU A 190 -17.29 -9.70 7.90
C LEU A 190 -18.36 -9.62 6.82
N THR A 191 -19.62 -9.91 7.13
CA THR A 191 -20.73 -9.80 6.18
C THR A 191 -20.88 -8.36 5.67
N TRP A 192 -20.87 -7.35 6.56
CA TRP A 192 -20.95 -5.95 6.17
C TRP A 192 -19.75 -5.50 5.32
N ALA A 193 -18.54 -5.93 5.66
CA ALA A 193 -17.36 -5.65 4.87
C ALA A 193 -17.46 -6.25 3.46
N LEU A 194 -17.92 -7.51 3.37
CA LEU A 194 -18.08 -8.22 2.11
C LEU A 194 -19.18 -7.58 1.24
N VAL A 195 -20.30 -7.20 1.84
CA VAL A 195 -21.38 -6.45 1.18
C VAL A 195 -20.86 -5.11 0.64
N GLY A 196 -20.08 -4.37 1.42
CA GLY A 196 -19.48 -3.10 0.98
C GLY A 196 -18.58 -3.27 -0.25
N VAL A 197 -17.74 -4.32 -0.27
CA VAL A 197 -16.89 -4.64 -1.42
C VAL A 197 -17.73 -5.01 -2.64
N VAL A 198 -18.78 -5.83 -2.47
CA VAL A 198 -19.68 -6.22 -3.57
C VAL A 198 -20.39 -5.01 -4.17
N ILE A 199 -20.91 -4.10 -3.34
CA ILE A 199 -21.55 -2.85 -3.80
C ILE A 199 -20.54 -1.99 -4.58
N ALA A 200 -19.31 -1.89 -4.09
CA ALA A 200 -18.27 -1.11 -4.75
C ALA A 200 -17.90 -1.67 -6.14
N ILE A 201 -17.86 -3.00 -6.29
CA ILE A 201 -17.64 -3.66 -7.60
C ILE A 201 -18.85 -3.46 -8.51
N ALA A 202 -20.07 -3.63 -7.99
CA ALA A 202 -21.31 -3.44 -8.76
C ALA A 202 -21.44 -1.99 -9.29
N SER A 203 -21.05 -1.00 -8.49
CA SER A 203 -21.02 0.42 -8.87
C SER A 203 -20.20 0.67 -10.13
N LYS A 204 -19.01 0.05 -10.23
CA LYS A 204 -18.18 0.14 -11.44
C LYS A 204 -18.83 -0.50 -12.67
N GLY A 205 -19.54 -1.61 -12.49
CA GLY A 205 -20.27 -2.26 -13.57
C GLY A 205 -21.33 -1.33 -14.19
N ILE A 206 -22.04 -0.57 -13.35
CA ILE A 206 -23.06 0.39 -13.82
C ILE A 206 -22.42 1.52 -14.62
N ILE A 207 -21.30 2.07 -14.15
CA ILE A 207 -20.55 3.11 -14.87
C ILE A 207 -20.14 2.59 -16.26
N MET A 208 -19.60 1.37 -16.34
CA MET A 208 -19.18 0.76 -17.60
C MET A 208 -20.35 0.57 -18.58
N ILE A 209 -21.54 0.21 -18.08
CA ILE A 209 -22.75 0.07 -18.91
C ILE A 209 -23.20 1.44 -19.45
N VAL A 210 -23.23 2.47 -18.60
CA VAL A 210 -23.60 3.83 -19.02
C VAL A 210 -22.65 4.35 -20.10
N ILE A 211 -21.34 4.11 -19.94
CA ILE A 211 -20.34 4.49 -20.95
C ILE A 211 -20.55 3.73 -22.27
N SER A 212 -20.83 2.43 -22.20
CA SER A 212 -21.15 1.62 -23.39
C SER A 212 -22.40 2.13 -24.11
N LEU A 213 -23.40 2.62 -23.38
CA LEU A 213 -24.63 3.17 -23.95
C LEU A 213 -24.42 4.56 -24.57
N LEU A 214 -23.60 5.42 -23.95
CA LEU A 214 -23.29 6.76 -24.47
C LEU A 214 -22.33 6.75 -25.66
N ARG A 215 -21.49 5.71 -25.79
CA ARG A 215 -20.54 5.57 -26.90
C ARG A 215 -21.17 4.99 -28.16
N ARG A 216 -22.38 4.43 -28.07
CA ARG A 216 -23.13 3.87 -29.19
C ARG A 216 -23.93 4.97 -29.89
#